data_AF-A0A7S1MAM1-F1
#
_entry.id   AF-A0A7S1MAM1-F1
#
_cell.length_a   1.000
_cell.length_b   1.000
_cell.length_c   1.000
_cell.angle_alpha   90.00
_cell.angle_beta   90.00
_cell.angle_gamma   90.00
#
_symmetry.space_group_name_H-M   'P 1'
#
loop_
_entity.id
_entity.type
_entity.pdbx_description
1 polymer ?
#
loop_
_entity_poly.entity_id
_entity_poly.type
_entity_poly.pdbx_seq_one_letter_code
_entity_poly.pdbx_strand_id
1 'polypeptide(L)'
;MTTLRAGLTSLIAVFLVNGAGGARIRAHDMESWPDFYFNVGPFSFGNKKKSVKQAEDAEQKVEDTVNKVLLGGLTFPAKKELKIVADKGSAIGGKGPAKDSPAVDSDADSFVDVNMICGGPQIWNMLTASSSVSGVQNIKWSKMDAVKDDYLEEQQLKVKGLEVELESLAALIAIKKAEQQIKYTSPEQAKQLIEAALGSESFGGLDIAQQSGCGSVYGGAIKAPRRAFRKSEGLFEAAATQFFNGGQFRLNGDGFLEACHELLPQENERSYCTQLCQRFKDTAQTLSASGVGETTGNLDELLNQEAAKNDELVQARSHISQCTKAWDGISLLRTHIVAMADNLDERFTILQNAEMDLDDAMWELTDLEEHLKEEEQVLNDAIQDLAAAGVETGKASTHLQEVM
;
A
#
# COMPACT_ATOMS: atom_id res chain seq x y z
N MET A 1 7.54 5.70 -51.37
CA MET A 1 6.19 6.16 -51.01
C MET A 1 6.24 6.49 -49.52
N THR A 2 6.20 7.75 -49.04
CA THR A 2 5.03 8.66 -48.96
C THR A 2 3.78 7.94 -48.42
N THR A 3 3.10 8.34 -47.33
CA THR A 3 3.19 9.53 -46.45
C THR A 3 2.58 9.15 -45.06
N LEU A 4 2.51 9.94 -43.98
CA LEU A 4 2.56 11.40 -43.77
C LEU A 4 3.31 11.76 -42.44
N ARG A 5 2.70 12.57 -41.56
CA ARG A 5 3.11 13.05 -40.21
C ARG A 5 1.83 13.54 -39.49
N ALA A 6 1.83 13.62 -38.15
CA ALA A 6 1.79 14.89 -37.38
C ALA A 6 1.06 14.80 -36.00
N GLY A 7 1.53 15.61 -35.04
CA GLY A 7 0.86 15.91 -33.75
C GLY A 7 1.44 15.16 -32.54
N LEU A 8 1.84 15.80 -31.42
CA LEU A 8 1.88 17.22 -31.07
C LEU A 8 3.12 17.51 -30.17
N THR A 9 3.72 18.69 -30.29
CA THR A 9 4.95 19.09 -29.58
C THR A 9 4.66 19.94 -28.33
N SER A 10 5.59 19.91 -27.36
CA SER A 10 5.59 20.81 -26.20
C SER A 10 5.62 22.29 -26.56
N LEU A 11 4.98 23.10 -25.73
CA LEU A 11 5.07 24.56 -25.73
C LEU A 11 5.87 25.00 -24.49
N ILE A 12 7.15 25.30 -24.68
CA ILE A 12 7.94 26.12 -23.75
C ILE A 12 8.15 27.47 -24.45
N ALA A 13 7.65 28.53 -23.85
CA ALA A 13 7.75 29.88 -24.41
C ALA A 13 9.06 30.54 -23.95
N VAL A 14 10.00 30.72 -24.88
CA VAL A 14 11.18 31.58 -24.69
C VAL A 14 10.78 33.02 -25.00
N PHE A 15 10.84 33.91 -24.01
CA PHE A 15 10.62 35.34 -24.22
C PHE A 15 11.93 36.03 -24.61
N LEU A 16 12.11 36.31 -25.91
CA LEU A 16 13.11 37.26 -26.37
C LEU A 16 12.55 38.68 -26.25
N VAL A 17 13.03 39.44 -25.27
CA VAL A 17 12.73 40.87 -25.14
C VAL A 17 13.58 41.65 -26.16
N ASN A 18 12.93 42.13 -27.22
CA ASN A 18 13.51 43.14 -28.10
C ASN A 18 12.85 44.50 -27.81
N GLY A 19 13.65 45.57 -27.83
CA GLY A 19 13.28 46.86 -27.24
C GLY A 19 12.22 47.67 -27.98
N ALA A 20 11.76 48.73 -27.30
CA ALA A 20 10.93 49.82 -27.81
C ALA A 20 9.53 49.43 -28.35
N GLY A 21 8.60 49.16 -27.42
CA GLY A 21 7.17 49.11 -27.74
C GLY A 21 6.31 48.92 -26.48
N GLY A 22 5.54 49.94 -26.10
CA GLY A 22 4.68 49.87 -24.91
C GLY A 22 3.49 48.93 -25.12
N ALA A 23 3.46 47.81 -24.39
CA ALA A 23 2.32 46.90 -24.36
C ALA A 23 1.43 47.18 -23.14
N ARG A 24 0.21 47.67 -23.39
CA ARG A 24 -0.85 47.70 -22.35
C ARG A 24 -1.50 46.31 -22.25
N ILE A 25 -1.27 45.63 -21.14
CA ILE A 25 -2.07 44.46 -20.77
C ILE A 25 -3.30 44.97 -20.00
N ARG A 26 -4.50 44.65 -20.49
CA ARG A 26 -5.77 44.96 -19.81
C ARG A 26 -6.17 43.74 -18.98
N ALA A 27 -5.87 43.77 -17.67
CA ALA A 27 -6.42 42.80 -16.74
C ALA A 27 -7.93 43.04 -16.58
N HIS A 28 -8.70 41.96 -16.49
CA HIS A 28 -10.06 41.98 -15.99
C HIS A 28 -10.07 41.55 -14.52
N ASP A 29 -10.91 42.22 -13.74
CA ASP A 29 -11.43 41.82 -12.44
C ASP A 29 -10.41 41.55 -11.32
N MET A 30 -9.98 42.62 -10.65
CA MET A 30 -9.64 42.58 -9.22
C MET A 30 -9.92 43.96 -8.58
N GLU A 31 -10.62 43.96 -7.43
CA GLU A 31 -11.19 45.19 -6.85
C GLU A 31 -10.20 46.01 -6.00
N SER A 32 -10.10 47.30 -6.33
CA SER A 32 -9.77 48.42 -5.44
C SER A 32 -8.64 48.27 -4.41
N TRP A 33 -7.41 48.61 -4.82
CA TRP A 33 -6.44 49.32 -3.98
C TRP A 33 -5.94 50.57 -4.74
N PRO A 34 -5.61 51.70 -4.07
CA PRO A 34 -5.28 52.94 -4.76
C PRO A 34 -3.84 52.96 -5.30
N ASP A 35 -3.69 53.24 -6.60
CA ASP A 35 -2.38 53.39 -7.27
C ASP A 35 -1.61 54.61 -6.73
N PHE A 36 -0.53 54.37 -5.98
CA PHE A 36 0.49 55.39 -5.70
C PHE A 36 1.57 55.37 -6.79
N TYR A 37 1.42 56.27 -7.78
CA TYR A 37 2.45 56.50 -8.80
C TYR A 37 3.56 57.42 -8.27
N PHE A 38 4.69 56.84 -7.85
CA PHE A 38 5.95 57.59 -7.73
C PHE A 38 6.62 57.71 -9.11
N ASN A 39 6.63 58.93 -9.65
CA ASN A 39 7.29 59.24 -10.91
C ASN A 39 8.72 59.72 -10.65
N VAL A 40 9.68 58.78 -10.61
CA VAL A 40 11.10 59.10 -10.40
C VAL A 40 11.76 59.40 -11.75
N GLY A 41 12.22 60.64 -11.92
CA GLY A 41 12.94 61.07 -13.13
C GLY A 41 14.31 60.40 -13.28
N PRO A 42 14.89 60.39 -14.50
CA PRO A 42 16.10 59.64 -14.79
C PRO A 42 17.35 60.28 -14.15
N PHE A 43 17.77 59.77 -12.99
CA PHE A 43 19.11 59.99 -12.44
C PHE A 43 20.15 59.15 -13.20
N SER A 44 21.22 59.80 -13.66
CA SER A 44 22.25 59.20 -14.52
C SER A 44 23.45 58.68 -13.74
N PHE A 45 23.35 57.47 -13.18
CA PHE A 45 24.48 56.78 -12.54
C PHE A 45 25.39 56.07 -13.56
N GLY A 46 26.63 56.54 -13.67
CA GLY A 46 27.63 56.06 -14.62
C GLY A 46 28.50 54.91 -14.11
N ASN A 47 27.98 53.68 -13.97
CA ASN A 47 28.81 52.46 -14.08
C ASN A 47 28.09 51.09 -14.28
N LYS A 48 26.82 51.06 -14.74
CA LYS A 48 26.00 49.83 -14.83
C LYS A 48 26.53 48.69 -15.73
N LYS A 49 27.59 48.88 -16.53
CA LYS A 49 28.08 47.85 -17.48
C LYS A 49 28.81 46.65 -16.85
N LYS A 50 29.27 46.74 -15.59
CA LYS A 50 29.90 45.59 -14.91
C LYS A 50 28.88 44.66 -14.23
N SER A 51 27.89 45.21 -13.54
CA SER A 51 26.90 44.41 -12.79
C SER A 51 25.94 43.63 -13.69
N VAL A 52 25.45 44.25 -14.77
CA VAL A 52 24.57 43.55 -15.74
C VAL A 52 25.27 42.33 -16.34
N LYS A 53 26.55 42.46 -16.71
CA LYS A 53 27.31 41.34 -17.27
C LYS A 53 27.56 40.21 -16.25
N GLN A 54 27.76 40.54 -14.98
CA GLN A 54 27.88 39.52 -13.93
C GLN A 54 26.56 38.78 -13.65
N ALA A 55 25.40 39.42 -13.89
CA ALA A 55 24.11 38.76 -13.82
C ALA A 55 23.88 37.82 -15.03
N GLU A 56 24.16 38.29 -16.25
CA GLU A 56 24.09 37.47 -17.47
C GLU A 56 25.02 36.23 -17.40
N ASP A 57 26.27 36.40 -16.95
CA ASP A 57 27.23 35.30 -16.77
C ASP A 57 26.80 34.31 -15.66
N ALA A 58 25.96 34.73 -14.70
CA ALA A 58 25.43 33.86 -13.65
C ALA A 58 24.21 33.05 -14.12
N GLU A 59 23.29 33.68 -14.85
CA GLU A 59 22.09 33.05 -15.42
C GLU A 59 22.48 31.93 -16.41
N GLN A 60 23.43 32.20 -17.32
CA GLN A 60 23.92 31.21 -18.28
C GLN A 60 24.51 29.96 -17.60
N LYS A 61 25.16 30.14 -16.44
CA LYS A 61 25.77 29.05 -15.65
C LYS A 61 24.74 28.18 -14.93
N VAL A 62 23.57 28.74 -14.60
CA VAL A 62 22.43 27.98 -14.06
C VAL A 62 21.80 27.13 -15.17
N GLU A 63 21.56 27.69 -16.36
CA GLU A 63 21.03 26.94 -17.52
C GLU A 63 21.93 25.75 -17.89
N ASP A 64 23.25 25.94 -17.99
CA ASP A 64 24.21 24.87 -18.29
C ASP A 64 24.18 23.75 -17.23
N THR A 65 23.96 24.11 -15.97
CA THR A 65 23.88 23.14 -14.86
C THR A 65 22.58 22.34 -14.94
N VAL A 66 21.44 23.00 -15.19
CA VAL A 66 20.13 22.34 -15.33
C VAL A 66 20.11 21.40 -16.54
N ASN A 67 20.64 21.83 -17.70
CA ASN A 67 20.73 20.99 -18.90
C ASN A 67 21.63 19.77 -18.68
N LYS A 68 22.72 19.91 -17.92
CA LYS A 68 23.64 18.80 -17.59
C LYS A 68 23.01 17.75 -16.66
N VAL A 69 22.09 18.16 -15.78
CA VAL A 69 21.30 17.26 -14.93
C VAL A 69 20.20 16.55 -15.73
N LEU A 70 19.48 17.27 -16.60
CA LEU A 70 18.38 16.72 -17.39
C LEU A 70 18.82 15.76 -18.51
N LEU A 71 20.03 15.92 -19.06
CA LEU A 71 20.57 15.07 -20.14
C LEU A 71 21.49 13.94 -19.63
N GLY A 72 21.76 13.88 -18.31
CA GLY A 72 22.56 12.83 -17.66
C GLY A 72 21.78 11.53 -17.46
N GLY A 73 21.51 10.80 -18.54
CA GLY A 73 20.65 9.61 -18.52
C GLY A 73 21.11 8.48 -17.57
N LEU A 74 20.29 8.17 -16.57
CA LEU A 74 20.40 6.96 -15.73
C LEU A 74 19.73 5.76 -16.43
N THR A 75 20.54 4.87 -17.00
CA THR A 75 20.07 3.57 -17.51
C THR A 75 19.85 2.57 -16.38
N PHE A 76 18.60 2.19 -16.12
CA PHE A 76 18.28 1.04 -15.26
C PHE A 76 18.15 -0.26 -16.09
N PRO A 77 18.59 -1.42 -15.57
CA PRO A 77 18.55 -2.70 -16.30
C PRO A 77 17.11 -3.26 -16.41
N ALA A 78 16.89 -4.04 -17.48
CA ALA A 78 15.57 -4.52 -17.88
C ALA A 78 14.89 -5.44 -16.85
N LYS A 79 13.56 -5.31 -16.74
CA LYS A 79 12.69 -6.24 -16.00
C LYS A 79 12.80 -7.65 -16.57
N LYS A 80 12.93 -8.64 -15.68
CA LYS A 80 12.80 -10.07 -15.99
C LYS A 80 11.31 -10.43 -15.98
N GLU A 81 10.80 -11.00 -17.06
CA GLU A 81 9.39 -11.42 -17.13
C GLU A 81 9.10 -12.61 -16.20
N LEU A 82 8.09 -12.47 -15.35
CA LEU A 82 7.53 -13.59 -14.58
C LEU A 82 6.31 -14.14 -15.34
N LYS A 83 6.47 -15.30 -16.00
CA LYS A 83 5.34 -16.00 -16.63
C LYS A 83 4.48 -16.69 -15.58
N ILE A 84 3.30 -16.15 -15.31
CA ILE A 84 2.25 -16.85 -14.59
C ILE A 84 1.62 -17.87 -15.54
N VAL A 85 1.62 -19.15 -15.15
CA VAL A 85 0.98 -20.24 -15.89
C VAL A 85 -0.53 -20.18 -15.65
N ALA A 86 -1.30 -19.97 -16.71
CA ALA A 86 -2.75 -20.09 -16.67
C ALA A 86 -3.14 -21.57 -16.88
N ASP A 87 -3.52 -22.26 -15.80
CA ASP A 87 -4.05 -23.61 -15.88
C ASP A 87 -5.56 -23.61 -16.20
N LYS A 88 -6.01 -24.58 -17.00
CA LYS A 88 -7.38 -24.66 -17.51
C LYS A 88 -8.23 -25.60 -16.67
N GLY A 89 -8.82 -25.06 -15.62
CA GLY A 89 -9.85 -25.73 -14.82
C GLY A 89 -11.13 -26.02 -15.62
N SER A 90 -11.57 -27.29 -15.58
CA SER A 90 -12.70 -27.84 -16.36
C SER A 90 -14.08 -27.30 -15.94
N ALA A 91 -15.06 -27.39 -16.86
CA ALA A 91 -16.40 -26.86 -16.68
C ALA A 91 -17.43 -27.92 -16.23
N ILE A 92 -18.06 -27.68 -15.07
CA ILE A 92 -19.34 -28.23 -14.60
C ILE A 92 -19.96 -27.10 -13.75
N GLY A 93 -21.23 -26.67 -13.83
CA GLY A 93 -22.38 -27.21 -14.56
C GLY A 93 -23.62 -27.15 -13.67
N GLY A 94 -24.22 -25.96 -13.45
CA GLY A 94 -25.37 -25.78 -12.56
C GLY A 94 -26.20 -24.54 -12.89
N LYS A 95 -27.49 -24.73 -13.21
CA LYS A 95 -28.47 -23.65 -13.46
C LYS A 95 -29.28 -23.36 -12.19
N GLY A 96 -29.41 -22.08 -11.83
CA GLY A 96 -30.34 -21.58 -10.80
C GLY A 96 -30.68 -20.10 -11.09
N PRO A 97 -31.91 -19.62 -10.88
CA PRO A 97 -32.39 -18.40 -11.52
C PRO A 97 -32.02 -17.11 -10.78
N ALA A 98 -31.88 -16.04 -11.56
CA ALA A 98 -31.60 -14.68 -11.11
C ALA A 98 -32.72 -14.06 -10.25
N LYS A 99 -32.33 -13.14 -9.36
CA LYS A 99 -33.09 -11.93 -9.02
C LYS A 99 -32.15 -10.82 -8.54
N ASP A 100 -32.34 -9.65 -9.18
CA ASP A 100 -32.25 -8.32 -8.61
C ASP A 100 -30.92 -7.87 -7.96
N SER A 101 -30.03 -7.32 -8.80
CA SER A 101 -29.16 -6.21 -8.37
C SER A 101 -30.01 -4.95 -8.13
N PRO A 102 -29.55 -4.05 -7.25
CA PRO A 102 -28.95 -2.84 -7.82
C PRO A 102 -27.54 -2.58 -7.29
N ALA A 103 -26.70 -2.00 -8.15
CA ALA A 103 -25.44 -1.42 -7.73
C ALA A 103 -25.69 -0.07 -7.03
N VAL A 104 -25.00 0.15 -5.91
CA VAL A 104 -24.54 1.47 -5.50
C VAL A 104 -23.11 1.26 -4.99
N ASP A 105 -22.13 1.79 -5.72
CA ASP A 105 -20.74 1.83 -5.27
C ASP A 105 -20.65 2.80 -4.09
N SER A 106 -20.48 2.25 -2.88
CA SER A 106 -20.21 3.03 -1.68
C SER A 106 -18.70 3.03 -1.38
N ASP A 107 -17.94 3.79 -2.17
CA ASP A 107 -16.54 4.20 -1.89
C ASP A 107 -16.48 5.20 -0.71
N ALA A 108 -17.19 4.88 0.37
CA ALA A 108 -17.52 5.79 1.46
C ALA A 108 -17.63 5.05 2.80
N ASP A 109 -16.58 4.31 3.18
CA ASP A 109 -16.19 4.15 4.60
C ASP A 109 -14.78 3.58 4.83
N SER A 110 -13.83 3.84 3.92
CA SER A 110 -12.41 3.83 4.27
C SER A 110 -11.93 5.25 4.58
N PHE A 111 -12.59 5.92 5.53
CA PHE A 111 -11.90 6.91 6.34
C PHE A 111 -10.77 6.17 7.05
N VAL A 112 -9.58 6.22 6.45
CA VAL A 112 -8.30 5.89 7.10
C VAL A 112 -8.36 6.55 8.47
N ASP A 113 -8.22 5.78 9.54
CA ASP A 113 -8.24 6.30 10.90
C ASP A 113 -7.25 7.48 10.93
N VAL A 114 -7.80 8.70 11.07
CA VAL A 114 -7.18 9.93 10.52
C VAL A 114 -5.87 10.28 11.24
N ASN A 115 -5.56 9.53 12.29
CA ASN A 115 -4.40 9.66 13.15
C ASN A 115 -3.31 8.60 12.89
N MET A 116 -3.46 7.70 11.91
CA MET A 116 -2.48 6.67 11.57
C MET A 116 -1.87 6.86 10.17
N ILE A 117 -0.73 7.56 10.14
CA ILE A 117 0.16 7.60 8.97
C ILE A 117 1.44 6.83 9.33
N CYS A 118 1.81 5.83 8.51
CA CYS A 118 3.06 5.06 8.65
C CYS A 118 3.38 4.62 10.09
N GLY A 119 2.52 3.79 10.68
CA GLY A 119 2.80 3.17 11.98
C GLY A 119 2.30 3.92 13.21
N GLY A 120 1.65 5.07 13.05
CA GLY A 120 0.76 5.60 14.07
C GLY A 120 0.80 7.13 14.24
N PRO A 121 0.40 7.64 15.41
CA PRO A 121 0.21 9.08 15.62
C PRO A 121 1.54 9.85 15.75
N GLN A 122 2.70 9.20 15.78
CA GLN A 122 3.97 9.91 15.97
C GLN A 122 4.30 10.86 14.82
N ILE A 123 4.13 10.42 13.57
CA ILE A 123 4.36 11.25 12.37
C ILE A 123 3.35 12.40 12.32
N TRP A 124 2.08 12.12 12.65
CA TRP A 124 1.03 13.14 12.72
C TRP A 124 1.31 14.19 13.82
N ASN A 125 1.70 13.74 15.01
CA ASN A 125 2.08 14.62 16.13
C ASN A 125 3.31 15.47 15.79
N MET A 126 4.26 14.96 15.00
CA MET A 126 5.42 15.74 14.52
C MET A 126 5.03 16.79 13.48
N LEU A 127 4.08 16.49 12.59
CA LEU A 127 3.53 17.46 11.62
C LEU A 127 2.68 18.55 12.29
N THR A 128 1.91 18.19 13.32
CA THR A 128 0.96 19.08 14.02
C THR A 128 1.54 19.72 15.28
N ALA A 129 2.80 19.46 15.63
CA ALA A 129 3.47 19.98 16.83
C ALA A 129 3.50 21.51 16.92
N SER A 130 3.40 22.22 15.79
CA SER A 130 3.26 23.67 15.77
C SER A 130 2.41 24.14 14.59
N SER A 131 1.50 25.06 14.87
CA SER A 131 0.73 25.81 13.87
C SER A 131 1.37 27.14 13.45
N SER A 132 2.51 27.50 14.04
CA SER A 132 3.24 28.73 13.70
C SER A 132 4.13 28.54 12.49
N VAL A 133 4.31 29.59 11.66
CA VAL A 133 5.17 29.56 10.46
C VAL A 133 6.59 29.07 10.79
N SER A 134 7.19 29.63 11.84
CA SER A 134 8.51 29.21 12.33
C SER A 134 8.54 27.74 12.77
N GLY A 135 7.47 27.24 13.38
CA GLY A 135 7.36 25.83 13.75
C GLY A 135 7.25 24.90 12.55
N VAL A 136 6.51 25.28 11.52
CA VAL A 136 6.37 24.52 10.25
C VAL A 136 7.72 24.48 9.50
N GLN A 137 8.47 25.58 9.48
CA GLN A 137 9.83 25.62 8.91
C GLN A 137 10.80 24.71 9.69
N ASN A 138 10.62 24.55 11.00
CA ASN A 138 11.48 23.76 11.88
C ASN A 138 11.01 22.29 12.07
N ILE A 139 10.16 21.76 11.19
CA ILE A 139 9.76 20.35 11.20
C ILE A 139 10.99 19.45 11.05
N LYS A 140 11.14 18.47 11.96
CA LYS A 140 12.31 17.58 12.02
C LYS A 140 12.13 16.40 11.07
N TRP A 141 12.13 16.68 9.77
CA TRP A 141 11.89 15.71 8.70
C TRP A 141 12.71 14.43 8.82
N SER A 142 13.99 14.52 9.18
CA SER A 142 14.87 13.35 9.36
C SER A 142 14.43 12.40 10.48
N LYS A 143 13.70 12.88 11.50
CA LYS A 143 13.08 12.01 12.51
C LYS A 143 11.85 11.29 11.99
N MET A 144 11.08 11.96 11.12
CA MET A 144 9.91 11.35 10.48
C MET A 144 10.34 10.32 9.43
N ASP A 145 11.41 10.61 8.67
CA ASP A 145 12.05 9.65 7.76
C ASP A 145 12.44 8.37 8.52
N ALA A 146 13.13 8.50 9.66
CA ALA A 146 13.54 7.37 10.50
C ALA A 146 12.35 6.56 11.05
N VAL A 147 11.34 7.22 11.65
CA VAL A 147 10.14 6.53 12.16
C VAL A 147 9.40 5.76 11.05
N LYS A 148 9.35 6.33 9.84
CA LYS A 148 8.78 5.67 8.66
C LYS A 148 9.61 4.48 8.21
N ASP A 149 10.95 4.59 8.21
CA ASP A 149 11.85 3.49 7.83
C ASP A 149 11.79 2.34 8.85
N ASP A 150 11.85 2.65 10.15
CA ASP A 150 11.70 1.68 11.25
C ASP A 150 10.38 0.90 11.13
N TYR A 151 9.26 1.60 10.88
CA TYR A 151 7.95 0.96 10.70
C TYR A 151 7.88 0.08 9.45
N LEU A 152 8.45 0.55 8.33
CA LEU A 152 8.49 -0.24 7.10
C LEU A 152 9.37 -1.49 7.25
N GLU A 153 10.48 -1.41 7.99
CA GLU A 153 11.29 -2.57 8.34
C GLU A 153 10.52 -3.55 9.23
N GLU A 154 9.84 -3.08 10.28
CA GLU A 154 9.00 -3.92 11.16
C GLU A 154 7.91 -4.67 10.36
N GLN A 155 7.17 -3.97 9.49
CA GLN A 155 6.15 -4.62 8.67
C GLN A 155 6.76 -5.59 7.65
N GLN A 156 7.93 -5.31 7.07
CA GLN A 156 8.62 -6.24 6.17
C GLN A 156 9.12 -7.49 6.90
N LEU A 157 9.60 -7.35 8.14
CA LEU A 157 9.97 -8.49 9.00
C LEU A 157 8.72 -9.31 9.36
N LYS A 158 7.60 -8.67 9.69
CA LYS A 158 6.31 -9.35 9.93
C LYS A 158 5.85 -10.14 8.70
N VAL A 159 5.90 -9.55 7.50
CA VAL A 159 5.55 -10.25 6.25
C VAL A 159 6.43 -11.48 6.03
N LYS A 160 7.75 -11.37 6.19
CA LYS A 160 8.68 -12.51 6.05
C LYS A 160 8.40 -13.61 7.08
N GLY A 161 8.11 -13.24 8.33
CA GLY A 161 7.74 -14.19 9.38
C GLY A 161 6.46 -14.96 9.03
N LEU A 162 5.42 -14.25 8.60
CA LEU A 162 4.15 -14.85 8.17
C LEU A 162 4.29 -15.73 6.93
N GLU A 163 5.15 -15.38 5.98
CA GLU A 163 5.44 -16.23 4.81
C GLU A 163 6.06 -17.58 5.22
N VAL A 164 7.00 -17.58 6.16
CA VAL A 164 7.61 -18.80 6.71
C VAL A 164 6.62 -19.62 7.55
N GLU A 165 5.79 -18.95 8.37
CA GLU A 165 4.72 -19.62 9.13
C GLU A 165 3.71 -20.30 8.19
N LEU A 166 3.27 -19.61 7.13
CA LEU A 166 2.36 -20.16 6.12
C LEU A 166 2.97 -21.34 5.35
N GLU A 167 4.25 -21.28 4.96
CA GLU A 167 4.93 -22.42 4.34
C GLU A 167 4.96 -23.65 5.28
N SER A 168 5.22 -23.41 6.57
CA SER A 168 5.22 -24.48 7.58
C SER A 168 3.83 -25.07 7.81
N LEU A 169 2.77 -24.25 7.85
CA LEU A 169 1.39 -24.68 7.98
C LEU A 169 0.95 -25.47 6.75
N ALA A 170 1.26 -25.00 5.54
CA ALA A 170 0.96 -25.71 4.30
C ALA A 170 1.60 -27.11 4.25
N ALA A 171 2.84 -27.24 4.73
CA ALA A 171 3.52 -28.54 4.85
C ALA A 171 2.84 -29.46 5.89
N LEU A 172 2.47 -28.93 7.06
CA LEU A 172 1.72 -29.69 8.08
C LEU A 172 0.34 -30.12 7.58
N ILE A 173 -0.37 -29.24 6.87
CA ILE A 173 -1.66 -29.50 6.23
C ILE A 173 -1.52 -30.59 5.16
N ALA A 174 -0.45 -30.58 4.36
CA ALA A 174 -0.18 -31.63 3.38
C ALA A 174 0.07 -33.00 4.05
N ILE A 175 0.86 -33.03 5.13
CA ILE A 175 1.07 -34.25 5.93
C ILE A 175 -0.25 -34.72 6.54
N LYS A 176 -1.05 -33.84 7.15
CA LYS A 176 -2.34 -34.20 7.76
C LYS A 176 -3.38 -34.65 6.74
N LYS A 177 -3.42 -34.04 5.54
CA LYS A 177 -4.25 -34.52 4.42
C LYS A 177 -3.80 -35.88 3.88
N ALA A 178 -2.50 -36.20 3.94
CA ALA A 178 -1.97 -37.51 3.59
C ALA A 178 -2.27 -38.57 4.66
N GLU A 179 -2.14 -38.24 5.95
CA GLU A 179 -2.57 -39.09 7.07
C GLU A 179 -4.08 -39.35 7.05
N GLN A 180 -4.87 -38.32 6.70
CA GLN A 180 -6.31 -38.41 6.47
C GLN A 180 -6.68 -38.91 5.05
N GLN A 181 -5.76 -39.53 4.28
CA GLN A 181 -6.18 -40.34 3.12
C GLN A 181 -6.88 -41.60 3.60
N ILE A 182 -8.17 -41.44 3.86
CA ILE A 182 -9.08 -42.44 4.36
C ILE A 182 -9.05 -43.65 3.43
N LYS A 183 -8.55 -44.78 3.93
CA LYS A 183 -8.61 -46.05 3.21
C LYS A 183 -10.02 -46.58 3.35
N TYR A 184 -10.74 -46.73 2.25
CA TYR A 184 -12.02 -47.44 2.30
C TYR A 184 -11.77 -48.92 2.54
N THR A 185 -12.59 -49.56 3.37
CA THR A 185 -12.57 -51.02 3.58
C THR A 185 -12.68 -51.74 2.24
N SER A 186 -11.73 -52.62 1.92
CA SER A 186 -11.80 -53.40 0.68
C SER A 186 -12.92 -54.47 0.76
N PRO A 187 -13.42 -54.97 -0.37
CA PRO A 187 -14.41 -56.05 -0.38
C PRO A 187 -13.94 -57.29 0.41
N GLU A 188 -12.65 -57.63 0.33
CA GLU A 188 -12.04 -58.75 1.05
C GLU A 188 -12.00 -58.52 2.55
N GLN A 189 -11.69 -57.30 3.00
CA GLN A 189 -11.73 -56.93 4.42
C GLN A 189 -13.18 -56.94 4.96
N ALA A 190 -14.15 -56.50 4.15
CA ALA A 190 -15.57 -56.60 4.49
C ALA A 190 -16.00 -58.07 4.65
N LYS A 191 -15.60 -58.96 3.71
CA LYS A 191 -15.86 -60.41 3.80
C LYS A 191 -15.26 -61.01 5.07
N GLN A 192 -14.00 -60.71 5.39
CA GLN A 192 -13.32 -61.21 6.60
C GLN A 192 -14.05 -60.80 7.90
N LEU A 193 -14.54 -59.56 7.99
CA LEU A 193 -15.33 -59.10 9.13
C LEU A 193 -16.67 -59.85 9.27
N ILE A 194 -17.34 -60.12 8.15
CA ILE A 194 -18.61 -60.85 8.11
C ILE A 194 -18.38 -62.33 8.46
N GLU A 195 -17.38 -62.98 7.87
CA GLU A 195 -17.01 -64.37 8.15
C GLU A 195 -16.64 -64.59 9.63
N ALA A 196 -15.87 -63.66 10.23
CA ALA A 196 -15.54 -63.69 11.66
C ALA A 196 -16.80 -63.69 12.56
N ALA A 197 -17.83 -62.92 12.18
CA ALA A 197 -19.10 -62.87 12.89
C ALA A 197 -19.96 -64.14 12.71
N LEU A 198 -19.84 -64.82 11.57
CA LEU A 198 -20.58 -66.03 11.20
C LEU A 198 -19.89 -67.35 11.60
N GLY A 199 -18.74 -67.26 12.28
CA GLY A 199 -17.88 -68.40 12.62
C GLY A 199 -18.50 -69.48 13.51
N SER A 200 -17.64 -70.41 13.95
CA SER A 200 -18.02 -71.59 14.75
C SER A 200 -18.85 -71.27 16.00
N GLU A 201 -18.64 -70.08 16.56
CA GLU A 201 -19.27 -69.63 17.79
C GLU A 201 -20.73 -69.16 17.65
N SER A 202 -21.17 -68.68 16.48
CA SER A 202 -22.50 -68.10 16.27
C SER A 202 -23.41 -69.04 15.50
N PHE A 203 -23.21 -69.15 14.18
CA PHE A 203 -23.96 -70.05 13.30
C PHE A 203 -23.28 -71.41 13.15
N GLY A 204 -21.97 -71.50 13.37
CA GLY A 204 -21.20 -72.71 13.10
C GLY A 204 -20.40 -72.65 11.79
N GLY A 205 -20.35 -71.48 11.14
CA GLY A 205 -19.73 -71.27 9.82
C GLY A 205 -20.70 -70.67 8.80
N LEU A 206 -20.14 -70.16 7.71
CA LEU A 206 -20.86 -69.50 6.61
C LEU A 206 -21.95 -70.39 6.01
N ASP A 207 -21.62 -71.65 5.69
CA ASP A 207 -22.54 -72.62 5.09
C ASP A 207 -23.80 -72.83 5.94
N ILE A 208 -23.66 -72.84 7.27
CA ILE A 208 -24.79 -73.00 8.19
C ILE A 208 -25.62 -71.71 8.27
N ALA A 209 -24.98 -70.54 8.19
CA ALA A 209 -25.69 -69.26 8.09
C ALA A 209 -26.53 -69.19 6.81
N GLN A 210 -25.96 -69.57 5.66
CA GLN A 210 -26.66 -69.67 4.37
C GLN A 210 -27.83 -70.66 4.45
N GLN A 211 -27.57 -71.93 4.75
CA GLN A 211 -28.58 -73.00 4.75
C GLN A 211 -29.70 -72.79 5.78
N SER A 212 -29.44 -72.03 6.86
CA SER A 212 -30.47 -71.68 7.86
C SER A 212 -31.24 -70.38 7.55
N GLY A 213 -30.97 -69.71 6.43
CA GLY A 213 -31.55 -68.41 6.11
C GLY A 213 -31.25 -67.37 7.20
N CYS A 214 -30.01 -67.38 7.70
CA CYS A 214 -29.52 -66.64 8.86
C CYS A 214 -30.38 -66.82 10.12
N GLY A 215 -30.84 -68.04 10.37
CA GLY A 215 -31.66 -68.40 11.53
C GLY A 215 -33.16 -68.10 11.37
N SER A 216 -33.64 -68.00 10.13
CA SER A 216 -35.08 -67.90 9.85
C SER A 216 -35.80 -69.19 10.25
N VAL A 217 -36.89 -69.04 11.01
CA VAL A 217 -37.73 -70.16 11.47
C VAL A 217 -38.50 -70.82 10.31
N TYR A 218 -38.70 -70.08 9.21
CA TYR A 218 -39.56 -70.46 8.09
C TYR A 218 -38.88 -70.41 6.71
N GLY A 219 -37.56 -70.14 6.66
CA GLY A 219 -36.83 -69.88 5.41
C GLY A 219 -35.51 -70.65 5.24
N GLY A 220 -35.11 -71.49 6.21
CA GLY A 220 -33.90 -72.30 6.15
C GLY A 220 -34.18 -73.80 5.96
N ALA A 221 -33.28 -74.49 5.25
CA ALA A 221 -33.26 -75.95 5.14
C ALA A 221 -32.84 -76.64 6.46
N ILE A 222 -32.03 -75.97 7.28
CA ILE A 222 -31.58 -76.44 8.59
C ILE A 222 -31.88 -75.42 9.69
N LYS A 223 -31.97 -75.88 10.95
CA LYS A 223 -32.16 -75.00 12.11
C LYS A 223 -30.80 -74.49 12.61
N ALA A 224 -30.63 -73.18 12.61
CA ALA A 224 -29.49 -72.52 13.24
C ALA A 224 -29.41 -72.79 14.76
N PRO A 225 -28.23 -72.69 15.39
CA PRO A 225 -28.09 -72.69 16.84
C PRO A 225 -28.98 -71.65 17.53
N ARG A 226 -29.46 -71.97 18.75
CA ARG A 226 -30.29 -71.04 19.52
C ARG A 226 -29.54 -69.73 19.77
N ARG A 227 -30.15 -68.60 19.39
CA ARG A 227 -29.61 -67.23 19.48
C ARG A 227 -28.40 -66.93 18.57
N ALA A 228 -28.13 -67.75 17.55
CA ALA A 228 -27.04 -67.54 16.59
C ALA A 228 -26.97 -66.11 16.04
N PHE A 229 -28.11 -65.57 15.57
CA PHE A 229 -28.25 -64.19 15.06
C PHE A 229 -27.69 -63.15 16.05
N ARG A 230 -28.22 -63.09 17.29
CA ARG A 230 -27.74 -62.12 18.30
C ARG A 230 -26.29 -62.34 18.72
N LYS A 231 -25.81 -63.59 18.69
CA LYS A 231 -24.41 -63.87 18.98
C LYS A 231 -23.50 -63.38 17.85
N SER A 232 -23.92 -63.50 16.58
CA SER A 232 -23.20 -62.94 15.45
C SER A 232 -23.15 -61.41 15.47
N GLU A 233 -24.21 -60.72 15.92
CA GLU A 233 -24.18 -59.26 16.15
C GLU A 233 -23.07 -58.85 17.12
N GLY A 234 -22.96 -59.51 18.28
CA GLY A 234 -21.92 -59.20 19.27
C GLY A 234 -20.50 -59.59 18.84
N LEU A 235 -20.34 -60.70 18.09
CA LEU A 235 -19.04 -61.07 17.50
C LEU A 235 -18.63 -60.08 16.40
N PHE A 236 -19.57 -59.63 15.57
CA PHE A 236 -19.34 -58.61 14.57
C PHE A 236 -18.92 -57.28 15.21
N GLU A 237 -19.66 -56.82 16.23
CA GLU A 237 -19.35 -55.58 16.95
C GLU A 237 -17.94 -55.62 17.55
N ALA A 238 -17.54 -56.75 18.16
CA ALA A 238 -16.19 -56.92 18.69
C ALA A 238 -15.11 -56.91 17.59
N ALA A 239 -15.32 -57.63 16.47
CA ALA A 239 -14.38 -57.67 15.35
C ALA A 239 -14.27 -56.31 14.63
N ALA A 240 -15.40 -55.65 14.37
CA ALA A 240 -15.44 -54.31 13.79
C ALA A 240 -14.81 -53.28 14.72
N THR A 241 -15.03 -53.37 16.04
CA THR A 241 -14.38 -52.48 17.01
C THR A 241 -12.86 -52.61 16.94
N GLN A 242 -12.33 -53.83 16.83
CA GLN A 242 -10.88 -54.05 16.66
C GLN A 242 -10.36 -53.54 15.31
N PHE A 243 -11.11 -53.75 14.23
CA PHE A 243 -10.71 -53.37 12.87
C PHE A 243 -10.73 -51.85 12.62
N PHE A 244 -11.73 -51.14 13.15
CA PHE A 244 -11.82 -49.68 13.06
C PHE A 244 -11.03 -48.95 14.16
N ASN A 245 -10.41 -49.69 15.10
CA ASN A 245 -9.55 -49.10 16.13
C ASN A 245 -8.34 -48.41 15.48
N GLY A 246 -8.11 -47.14 15.82
CA GLY A 246 -7.06 -46.31 15.22
C GLY A 246 -7.47 -45.54 13.95
N GLY A 247 -8.74 -45.59 13.52
CA GLY A 247 -9.31 -44.60 12.58
C GLY A 247 -8.80 -44.61 11.13
N GLN A 248 -7.97 -45.59 10.75
CA GLN A 248 -7.34 -45.63 9.42
C GLN A 248 -8.30 -46.01 8.28
N PHE A 249 -9.42 -46.66 8.61
CA PHE A 249 -10.36 -47.20 7.62
C PHE A 249 -11.76 -46.56 7.75
N ARG A 250 -12.35 -46.15 6.62
CA ARG A 250 -13.82 -45.92 6.56
C ARG A 250 -14.53 -47.08 5.89
N LEU A 251 -15.70 -47.41 6.44
CA LEU A 251 -16.61 -48.36 5.80
C LEU A 251 -17.08 -47.81 4.44
N ASN A 252 -16.81 -48.56 3.36
CA ASN A 252 -17.60 -48.42 2.13
C ASN A 252 -18.93 -49.15 2.35
N GLY A 253 -19.96 -48.40 2.74
CA GLY A 253 -21.25 -48.98 3.15
C GLY A 253 -21.94 -49.80 2.06
N ASP A 254 -21.71 -49.52 0.78
CA ASP A 254 -22.37 -50.21 -0.32
C ASP A 254 -21.57 -51.42 -0.77
N GLY A 255 -20.24 -51.30 -0.88
CA GLY A 255 -19.35 -52.45 -1.08
C GLY A 255 -19.40 -53.46 0.07
N PHE A 256 -19.69 -53.02 1.30
CA PHE A 256 -19.93 -53.91 2.44
C PHE A 256 -21.23 -54.71 2.30
N LEU A 257 -22.33 -54.08 1.85
CA LEU A 257 -23.58 -54.80 1.59
C LEU A 257 -23.42 -55.77 0.41
N GLU A 258 -22.75 -55.37 -0.66
CA GLU A 258 -22.45 -56.22 -1.80
C GLU A 258 -21.65 -57.46 -1.38
N ALA A 259 -20.56 -57.27 -0.63
CA ALA A 259 -19.79 -58.36 -0.02
C ALA A 259 -20.64 -59.26 0.90
N CYS A 260 -21.56 -58.68 1.68
CA CYS A 260 -22.45 -59.44 2.54
C CYS A 260 -23.51 -60.24 1.77
N HIS A 261 -24.05 -59.70 0.68
CA HIS A 261 -24.99 -60.41 -0.19
C HIS A 261 -24.33 -61.48 -1.06
N GLU A 262 -23.06 -61.32 -1.43
CA GLU A 262 -22.25 -62.36 -2.07
C GLU A 262 -22.02 -63.55 -1.10
N LEU A 263 -21.71 -63.26 0.16
CA LEU A 263 -21.55 -64.28 1.21
C LEU A 263 -22.89 -64.89 1.67
N LEU A 264 -23.98 -64.12 1.68
CA LEU A 264 -25.30 -64.52 2.17
C LEU A 264 -26.40 -64.22 1.14
N PRO A 265 -26.46 -64.98 0.03
CA PRO A 265 -27.45 -64.76 -1.02
C PRO A 265 -28.88 -64.96 -0.51
N GLN A 266 -29.81 -64.09 -0.93
CA GLN A 266 -31.23 -64.26 -0.68
C GLN A 266 -31.86 -65.24 -1.68
N GLU A 267 -31.80 -66.54 -1.36
CA GLU A 267 -32.58 -67.55 -2.09
C GLU A 267 -34.09 -67.48 -1.75
N ASN A 268 -34.44 -66.97 -0.57
CA ASN A 268 -35.81 -66.90 -0.06
C ASN A 268 -36.12 -65.53 0.57
N GLU A 269 -37.25 -64.93 0.21
CA GLU A 269 -37.77 -63.67 0.80
C GLU A 269 -37.96 -63.75 2.34
N ARG A 270 -38.11 -64.97 2.88
CA ARG A 270 -38.27 -65.24 4.31
C ARG A 270 -36.94 -65.38 5.07
N SER A 271 -35.80 -65.18 4.41
CA SER A 271 -34.47 -65.19 5.03
C SER A 271 -34.24 -63.94 5.88
N TYR A 272 -33.58 -64.07 7.03
CA TYR A 272 -33.17 -62.93 7.85
C TYR A 272 -31.79 -62.36 7.44
N CYS A 273 -31.14 -62.90 6.41
CA CYS A 273 -29.78 -62.49 6.04
C CYS A 273 -29.66 -61.01 5.66
N THR A 274 -30.62 -60.42 4.94
CA THR A 274 -30.58 -58.98 4.63
C THR A 274 -30.70 -58.10 5.87
N GLN A 275 -31.48 -58.52 6.87
CA GLN A 275 -31.56 -57.81 8.15
C GLN A 275 -30.26 -57.93 8.95
N LEU A 276 -29.58 -59.07 8.86
CA LEU A 276 -28.26 -59.27 9.46
C LEU A 276 -27.19 -58.40 8.77
N CYS A 277 -27.13 -58.43 7.44
CA CYS A 277 -26.22 -57.60 6.64
C CYS A 277 -26.41 -56.11 6.89
N GLN A 278 -27.66 -55.64 6.96
CA GLN A 278 -27.96 -54.24 7.27
C GLN A 278 -27.48 -53.88 8.68
N ARG A 279 -27.74 -54.72 9.69
CA ARG A 279 -27.25 -54.46 11.06
C ARG A 279 -25.73 -54.47 11.17
N PHE A 280 -25.05 -55.36 10.46
CA PHE A 280 -23.59 -55.35 10.37
C PHE A 280 -23.11 -54.04 9.70
N LYS A 281 -23.74 -53.58 8.61
CA LYS A 281 -23.45 -52.27 8.00
C LYS A 281 -23.64 -51.15 9.02
N ASP A 282 -24.78 -51.08 9.70
CA ASP A 282 -25.12 -50.02 10.65
C ASP A 282 -24.12 -49.95 11.82
N THR A 283 -23.76 -51.12 12.40
CA THR A 283 -22.75 -51.22 13.47
C THR A 283 -21.36 -50.79 12.97
N ALA A 284 -20.91 -51.32 11.82
CA ALA A 284 -19.62 -50.95 11.25
C ALA A 284 -19.56 -49.48 10.84
N GLN A 285 -20.65 -48.90 10.34
CA GLN A 285 -20.73 -47.50 9.95
C GLN A 285 -20.70 -46.58 11.17
N THR A 286 -21.36 -46.98 12.26
CA THR A 286 -21.30 -46.28 13.55
C THR A 286 -19.87 -46.29 14.12
N LEU A 287 -19.24 -47.46 14.19
CA LEU A 287 -17.87 -47.62 14.69
C LEU A 287 -16.85 -46.88 13.82
N SER A 288 -16.99 -46.97 12.50
CA SER A 288 -16.16 -46.27 11.52
C SER A 288 -16.31 -44.74 11.60
N ALA A 289 -17.51 -44.23 11.86
CA ALA A 289 -17.72 -42.80 12.11
C ALA A 289 -17.07 -42.35 13.41
N SER A 290 -17.23 -43.12 14.51
CA SER A 290 -16.61 -42.79 15.80
C SER A 290 -15.09 -42.84 15.77
N GLY A 291 -14.48 -43.77 15.04
CA GLY A 291 -13.02 -43.91 14.95
C GLY A 291 -12.32 -42.79 14.17
N VAL A 292 -13.06 -42.03 13.36
CA VAL A 292 -12.51 -40.92 12.52
C VAL A 292 -12.90 -39.54 13.07
N GLY A 293 -13.91 -39.46 13.95
CA GLY A 293 -14.48 -38.19 14.42
C GLY A 293 -13.51 -37.29 15.19
N GLU A 294 -12.48 -37.87 15.83
CA GLU A 294 -11.53 -37.13 16.69
C GLU A 294 -10.28 -36.64 15.92
N THR A 295 -9.95 -37.25 14.77
CA THR A 295 -8.78 -36.84 13.94
C THR A 295 -9.07 -35.70 12.97
N THR A 296 -10.33 -35.39 12.69
CA THR A 296 -10.72 -34.30 11.77
C THR A 296 -10.47 -32.90 12.34
N GLY A 297 -10.71 -32.69 13.64
CA GLY A 297 -10.59 -31.36 14.28
C GLY A 297 -9.20 -30.73 14.12
N ASN A 298 -8.14 -31.54 14.13
CA ASN A 298 -6.77 -31.07 13.93
C ASN A 298 -6.49 -30.54 12.51
N LEU A 299 -7.22 -30.98 11.47
CA LEU A 299 -7.06 -30.42 10.12
C LEU A 299 -7.85 -29.12 9.96
N ASP A 300 -9.10 -29.08 10.46
CA ASP A 300 -9.93 -27.88 10.39
C ASP A 300 -9.30 -26.74 11.21
N GLU A 301 -8.69 -27.05 12.36
CA GLU A 301 -7.91 -26.06 13.13
C GLU A 301 -6.71 -25.52 12.33
N LEU A 302 -5.91 -26.38 11.68
CA LEU A 302 -4.78 -25.95 10.85
C LEU A 302 -5.22 -25.10 9.64
N LEU A 303 -6.35 -25.44 9.00
CA LEU A 303 -6.91 -24.67 7.90
C LEU A 303 -7.41 -23.28 8.37
N ASN A 304 -8.02 -23.21 9.56
CA ASN A 304 -8.41 -21.94 10.17
C ASN A 304 -7.19 -21.08 10.56
N GLN A 305 -6.11 -21.71 11.06
CA GLN A 305 -4.84 -21.03 11.34
C GLN A 305 -4.18 -20.51 10.06
N GLU A 306 -4.15 -21.30 8.97
CA GLU A 306 -3.67 -20.88 7.64
C GLU A 306 -4.45 -19.67 7.12
N ALA A 307 -5.79 -19.71 7.21
CA ALA A 307 -6.64 -18.60 6.79
C ALA A 307 -6.36 -17.31 7.60
N ALA A 308 -6.34 -17.40 8.93
CA ALA A 308 -6.06 -16.25 9.80
C ALA A 308 -4.66 -15.65 9.53
N LYS A 309 -3.64 -16.49 9.31
CA LYS A 309 -2.28 -16.05 8.99
C LYS A 309 -2.17 -15.41 7.60
N ASN A 310 -2.96 -15.87 6.63
CA ASN A 310 -3.05 -15.26 5.32
C ASN A 310 -3.76 -13.89 5.38
N ASP A 311 -4.78 -13.73 6.22
CA ASP A 311 -5.41 -12.43 6.48
C ASP A 311 -4.43 -11.46 7.16
N GLU A 312 -3.65 -11.91 8.16
CA GLU A 312 -2.57 -11.11 8.75
C GLU A 312 -1.52 -10.67 7.72
N LEU A 313 -1.17 -11.56 6.77
CA LEU A 313 -0.21 -11.28 5.69
C LEU A 313 -0.75 -10.21 4.73
N VAL A 314 -2.03 -10.34 4.32
CA VAL A 314 -2.71 -9.35 3.46
C VAL A 314 -2.79 -7.99 4.16
N GLN A 315 -3.13 -7.96 5.46
CA GLN A 315 -3.13 -6.74 6.25
C GLN A 315 -1.74 -6.11 6.32
N ALA A 316 -0.69 -6.85 6.68
CA ALA A 316 0.67 -6.32 6.76
C ALA A 316 1.18 -5.76 5.42
N ARG A 317 0.90 -6.45 4.30
CA ARG A 317 1.21 -5.94 2.94
C ARG A 317 0.40 -4.69 2.58
N SER A 318 -0.88 -4.63 3.00
CA SER A 318 -1.70 -3.42 2.84
C SER A 318 -1.14 -2.25 3.64
N HIS A 319 -0.71 -2.47 4.89
CA HIS A 319 -0.13 -1.43 5.75
C HIS A 319 1.16 -0.84 5.15
N ILE A 320 2.03 -1.67 4.57
CA ILE A 320 3.20 -1.22 3.81
C ILE A 320 2.76 -0.30 2.65
N SER A 321 1.81 -0.75 1.82
CA SER A 321 1.35 0.03 0.66
C SER A 321 0.67 1.35 1.06
N GLN A 322 -0.15 1.34 2.11
CA GLN A 322 -0.82 2.53 2.64
C GLN A 322 0.20 3.52 3.22
N CYS A 323 1.19 3.03 3.98
CA CYS A 323 2.29 3.86 4.47
C CYS A 323 3.05 4.52 3.32
N THR A 324 3.54 3.76 2.33
CA THR A 324 4.27 4.34 1.19
C THR A 324 3.46 5.44 0.50
N LYS A 325 2.18 5.19 0.18
CA LYS A 325 1.30 6.18 -0.46
C LYS A 325 1.09 7.45 0.38
N ALA A 326 0.86 7.29 1.68
CA ALA A 326 0.69 8.44 2.58
C ALA A 326 2.01 9.22 2.74
N TRP A 327 3.14 8.51 2.75
CA TRP A 327 4.46 9.13 2.78
C TRP A 327 4.79 9.92 1.51
N ASP A 328 4.41 9.44 0.33
CA ASP A 328 4.58 10.17 -0.93
C ASP A 328 3.88 11.55 -0.87
N GLY A 329 2.69 11.61 -0.28
CA GLY A 329 1.96 12.86 -0.03
C GLY A 329 2.67 13.79 0.97
N ILE A 330 3.19 13.26 2.08
CA ILE A 330 3.99 14.03 3.04
C ILE A 330 5.30 14.54 2.40
N SER A 331 5.95 13.72 1.57
CA SER A 331 7.18 14.06 0.86
C SER A 331 6.95 15.21 -0.12
N LEU A 332 5.84 15.21 -0.86
CA LEU A 332 5.45 16.32 -1.72
C LEU A 332 5.20 17.61 -0.91
N LEU A 333 4.50 17.52 0.22
CA LEU A 333 4.29 18.67 1.12
C LEU A 333 5.62 19.21 1.68
N ARG A 334 6.55 18.33 2.07
CA ARG A 334 7.92 18.69 2.48
C ARG A 334 8.63 19.49 1.38
N THR A 335 8.60 19.02 0.14
CA THR A 335 9.21 19.73 -1.00
C THR A 335 8.63 21.13 -1.17
N HIS A 336 7.31 21.30 -1.06
CA HIS A 336 6.68 22.63 -1.12
C HIS A 336 7.06 23.53 0.05
N ILE A 337 7.11 23.02 1.28
CA ILE A 337 7.49 23.81 2.47
C ILE A 337 8.94 24.28 2.37
N VAL A 338 9.87 23.41 1.96
CA VAL A 338 11.28 23.76 1.78
C VAL A 338 11.44 24.82 0.68
N ALA A 339 10.85 24.61 -0.50
CA ALA A 339 10.91 25.59 -1.60
C ALA A 339 10.31 26.96 -1.24
N MET A 340 9.26 27.00 -0.40
CA MET A 340 8.71 28.25 0.12
C MET A 340 9.64 28.92 1.14
N ALA A 341 10.33 28.14 1.99
CA ALA A 341 11.32 28.68 2.92
C ALA A 341 12.51 29.30 2.17
N ASP A 342 13.03 28.60 1.15
CA ASP A 342 14.13 29.07 0.31
C ASP A 342 13.76 30.38 -0.42
N ASN A 343 12.54 30.49 -0.98
CA ASN A 343 12.10 31.73 -1.65
C ASN A 343 11.82 32.88 -0.65
N LEU A 344 11.48 32.59 0.60
CA LEU A 344 11.36 33.61 1.64
C LEU A 344 12.73 34.17 2.04
N ASP A 345 13.74 33.31 2.18
CA ASP A 345 15.13 33.71 2.49
C ASP A 345 15.73 34.56 1.36
N GLU A 346 15.51 34.17 0.11
CA GLU A 346 15.86 34.95 -1.09
C GLU A 346 15.21 36.34 -1.09
N ARG A 347 13.88 36.42 -0.88
CA ARG A 347 13.16 37.69 -0.81
C ARG A 347 13.60 38.56 0.35
N PHE A 348 13.90 37.96 1.50
CA PHE A 348 14.37 38.69 2.67
C PHE A 348 15.77 39.27 2.44
N THR A 349 16.66 38.51 1.78
CA THR A 349 17.97 39.00 1.33
C THR A 349 17.83 40.18 0.35
N ILE A 350 16.91 40.09 -0.61
CA ILE A 350 16.61 41.19 -1.54
C ILE A 350 16.10 42.44 -0.79
N LEU A 351 15.21 42.26 0.19
CA LEU A 351 14.70 43.36 1.01
C LEU A 351 15.83 44.02 1.83
N GLN A 352 16.67 43.24 2.51
CA GLN A 352 17.81 43.76 3.27
C GLN A 352 18.78 44.56 2.38
N ASN A 353 19.07 44.08 1.17
CA ASN A 353 19.91 44.81 0.23
C ASN A 353 19.25 46.13 -0.19
N ALA A 354 17.94 46.15 -0.46
CA ALA A 354 17.20 47.37 -0.79
C ALA A 354 17.10 48.36 0.39
N GLU A 355 17.07 47.87 1.63
CA GLU A 355 17.14 48.71 2.84
C GLU A 355 18.53 49.33 3.01
N MET A 356 19.62 48.58 2.74
CA MET A 356 20.99 49.11 2.76
C MET A 356 21.24 50.11 1.62
N ASP A 357 20.82 49.80 0.39
CA ASP A 357 20.90 50.72 -0.76
C ASP A 357 20.15 52.05 -0.49
N LEU A 358 19.07 52.02 0.30
CA LEU A 358 18.32 53.20 0.70
C LEU A 358 19.03 54.01 1.80
N ASP A 359 19.64 53.36 2.79
CA ASP A 359 20.44 54.04 3.82
C ASP A 359 21.66 54.73 3.20
N ASP A 360 22.41 54.02 2.33
CA ASP A 360 23.54 54.58 1.57
C ASP A 360 23.12 55.83 0.76
N ALA A 361 21.96 55.78 0.08
CA ALA A 361 21.42 56.93 -0.64
C ALA A 361 20.99 58.10 0.27
N MET A 362 20.60 57.82 1.53
CA MET A 362 20.33 58.87 2.52
C MET A 362 21.62 59.50 3.07
N TRP A 363 22.70 58.73 3.20
CA TRP A 363 24.04 59.28 3.49
C TRP A 363 24.54 60.16 2.35
N GLU A 364 24.49 59.68 1.09
CA GLU A 364 24.88 60.50 -0.08
C GLU A 364 24.10 61.82 -0.17
N LEU A 365 22.80 61.81 0.17
CA LEU A 365 21.98 63.02 0.19
C LEU A 365 22.38 63.98 1.33
N THR A 366 22.78 63.44 2.49
CA THR A 366 23.25 64.23 3.63
C THR A 366 24.57 64.92 3.32
N ASP A 367 25.53 64.20 2.72
CA ASP A 367 26.80 64.75 2.26
C ASP A 367 26.60 65.85 1.20
N LEU A 368 25.66 65.63 0.26
CA LEU A 368 25.31 66.64 -0.75
C LEU A 368 24.68 67.90 -0.12
N GLU A 369 23.84 67.74 0.90
CA GLU A 369 23.29 68.86 1.67
C GLU A 369 24.34 69.62 2.50
N GLU A 370 25.44 68.99 2.91
CA GLU A 370 26.55 69.67 3.58
C GLU A 370 27.39 70.44 2.55
N HIS A 371 27.81 69.81 1.46
CA HIS A 371 28.53 70.48 0.37
C HIS A 371 27.76 71.68 -0.21
N LEU A 372 26.43 71.59 -0.38
CA LEU A 372 25.61 72.71 -0.84
C LEU A 372 25.62 73.90 0.12
N LYS A 373 25.68 73.67 1.45
CA LYS A 373 25.80 74.74 2.46
C LYS A 373 27.19 75.37 2.42
N GLU A 374 28.24 74.57 2.21
CA GLU A 374 29.61 75.08 2.01
C GLU A 374 29.70 75.95 0.75
N GLU A 375 29.15 75.49 -0.39
CA GLU A 375 29.12 76.28 -1.63
C GLU A 375 28.29 77.56 -1.48
N GLU A 376 27.14 77.51 -0.80
CA GLU A 376 26.33 78.69 -0.49
C GLU A 376 27.11 79.69 0.38
N GLN A 377 27.86 79.22 1.38
CA GLN A 377 28.71 80.09 2.20
C GLN A 377 29.82 80.74 1.36
N VAL A 378 30.55 79.96 0.56
CA VAL A 378 31.61 80.46 -0.33
C VAL A 378 31.07 81.50 -1.33
N LEU A 379 29.86 81.30 -1.86
CA LEU A 379 29.20 82.26 -2.74
C LEU A 379 28.83 83.55 -2.00
N ASN A 380 28.29 83.45 -0.77
CA ASN A 380 27.95 84.61 0.05
C ASN A 380 29.19 85.43 0.45
N ASP A 381 30.30 84.77 0.78
CA ASP A 381 31.58 85.41 1.08
C ASP A 381 32.13 86.14 -0.17
N ALA A 382 32.10 85.48 -1.35
CA ALA A 382 32.50 86.09 -2.61
C ALA A 382 31.64 87.30 -3.01
N ILE A 383 30.33 87.30 -2.71
CA ILE A 383 29.44 88.45 -2.92
C ILE A 383 29.82 89.61 -1.99
N GLN A 384 30.17 89.33 -0.72
CA GLN A 384 30.63 90.35 0.22
C GLN A 384 31.96 90.97 -0.21
N ASP A 385 32.92 90.15 -0.63
CA ASP A 385 34.22 90.61 -1.16
C ASP A 385 34.05 91.48 -2.41
N LEU A 386 33.18 91.08 -3.34
CA LEU A 386 32.88 91.87 -4.55
C LEU A 386 32.22 93.22 -4.20
N ALA A 387 31.31 93.24 -3.22
CA ALA A 387 30.70 94.47 -2.75
C ALA A 387 31.73 95.40 -2.08
N ALA A 388 32.64 94.87 -1.27
CA ALA A 388 33.73 95.62 -0.67
C ALA A 388 34.69 96.21 -1.72
N ALA A 389 35.09 95.41 -2.73
CA ALA A 389 35.90 95.87 -3.85
C ALA A 389 35.20 96.96 -4.68
N GLY A 390 33.88 96.88 -4.85
CA GLY A 390 33.06 97.93 -5.47
C GLY A 390 33.09 99.25 -4.70
N VAL A 391 33.09 99.21 -3.37
CA VAL A 391 33.22 100.40 -2.52
C VAL A 391 34.61 101.03 -2.63
N GLU A 392 35.68 100.22 -2.59
CA GLU A 392 37.06 100.74 -2.71
C GLU A 392 37.37 101.31 -4.10
N THR A 393 36.91 100.66 -5.18
CA THR A 393 37.05 101.20 -6.54
C THR A 393 36.25 102.50 -6.73
N GLY A 394 35.06 102.61 -6.11
CA GLY A 394 34.31 103.87 -6.02
C GLY A 394 35.12 104.98 -5.35
N LYS A 395 35.69 104.73 -4.16
CA LYS A 395 36.55 105.71 -3.45
C LYS A 395 37.75 106.14 -4.30
N ALA A 396 38.43 105.20 -4.95
CA ALA A 396 39.58 105.48 -5.81
C ALA A 396 39.20 106.35 -7.02
N SER A 397 38.04 106.12 -7.63
CA SER A 397 37.51 106.95 -8.72
C SER A 397 37.18 108.38 -8.25
N THR A 398 36.58 108.54 -7.07
CA THR A 398 36.30 109.87 -6.51
C THR A 398 37.58 110.63 -6.22
N HIS A 399 38.58 109.96 -5.61
CA HIS A 399 39.87 110.59 -5.33
C HIS A 399 40.61 111.02 -6.61
N LEU A 400 40.52 110.23 -7.69
CA LEU A 400 41.03 110.63 -9.01
C LEU A 400 40.30 111.85 -9.60
N GLN A 401 39.01 112.04 -9.32
CA GLN A 401 38.26 113.25 -9.72
C GLN A 401 38.59 114.48 -8.87
N GLU A 402 39.10 114.32 -7.65
CA GLU A 402 39.53 115.43 -6.77
C GLU A 402 40.96 115.91 -7.05
N VAL A 403 41.78 115.09 -7.72
CA VAL A 403 43.20 115.37 -8.00
C VAL A 403 43.44 115.91 -9.42
N MET A 404 42.44 115.82 -10.31
CA MET A 404 42.45 116.42 -11.66
C MET A 404 41.81 117.82 -11.68
#